data_AF-A0A7K0Y9W4-F1
#
_entry.id   AF-A0A7K0Y9W4-F1
#
_cell.length_a   1.000
_cell.length_b   1.000
_cell.length_c   1.000
_cell.angle_alpha   90.00
_cell.angle_beta   90.00
_cell.angle_gamma   90.00
#
_symmetry.space_group_name_H-M   'P 1'
#
loop_
_entity.id
_entity.type
_entity.pdbx_description
1 polymer ?
#
loop_
_entity_poly.entity_id
_entity_poly.type
_entity_poly.pdbx_seq_one_letter_code
_entity_poly.pdbx_strand_id
1 'polypeptide(L)'
;STEFDPEAKYPVIATMAEQVDILASGDMGGTMRLGLYEAKLKPGSIVAEVYGSDSIEERHRHRYEVNNTYRSQIAEAGLVFSGTSPDDHLVEFVELPREVHPYYVATQAHPEFRSRPTNAHPLFRGLVAAAIKRQESNKLFEVKDA
;
A
#
# COMPACT_ATOMS: atom_id res chain seq x y z
N SER A 1 -2.63 6.81 -16.19
CA SER A 1 -1.51 7.42 -15.44
C SER A 1 -0.80 8.37 -16.36
N THR A 2 -0.29 9.49 -15.86
CA THR A 2 0.58 10.38 -16.65
C THR A 2 1.91 9.73 -17.02
N GLU A 3 2.24 8.58 -16.43
CA GLU A 3 3.37 7.73 -16.84
C GLU A 3 3.25 7.23 -18.29
N PHE A 4 2.03 6.88 -18.71
CA PHE A 4 1.78 6.28 -20.03
C PHE A 4 1.22 7.28 -21.03
N ASP A 5 0.41 8.22 -20.56
CA ASP A 5 -0.22 9.27 -21.36
C ASP A 5 -0.14 10.60 -20.58
N PRO A 6 0.81 11.47 -20.91
CA PRO A 6 0.97 12.77 -20.25
C PRO A 6 -0.27 13.68 -20.36
N GLU A 7 -1.11 13.47 -21.38
CA GLU A 7 -2.33 14.26 -21.62
C GLU A 7 -3.60 13.55 -21.11
N ALA A 8 -3.44 12.51 -20.28
CA ALA A 8 -4.55 11.73 -19.76
C ALA A 8 -5.62 12.65 -19.11
N LYS A 9 -6.83 12.60 -19.66
CA LYS A 9 -7.98 13.40 -19.20
C LYS A 9 -8.26 13.25 -17.70
N TYR A 10 -8.02 12.06 -17.15
CA TYR A 10 -8.20 11.74 -15.74
C TYR A 10 -6.92 11.13 -15.16
N PRO A 11 -5.96 11.95 -14.73
CA PRO A 11 -4.67 11.47 -14.24
C PRO A 11 -4.77 10.99 -12.79
N VAL A 12 -5.40 9.83 -12.58
CA VAL A 12 -5.59 9.21 -11.24
C VAL A 12 -4.26 8.85 -10.59
N ILE A 13 -3.30 8.42 -11.39
CA ILE A 13 -1.91 8.23 -10.99
C ILE A 13 -1.09 9.29 -11.74
N ALA A 14 -0.34 10.09 -10.98
CA ALA A 14 0.45 11.19 -11.50
C ALA A 14 1.70 11.39 -10.64
N THR A 15 2.69 12.10 -11.17
CA THR A 15 3.77 12.65 -10.33
C THR A 15 3.19 13.67 -9.35
N MET A 16 3.88 13.90 -8.22
CA MET A 16 3.44 14.87 -7.22
C MET A 16 3.22 16.25 -7.85
N ALA A 17 2.10 16.91 -7.52
CA ALA A 17 1.71 18.19 -8.11
C ALA A 17 2.75 19.30 -7.88
N GLU A 18 3.45 19.27 -6.74
CA GLU A 18 4.58 20.18 -6.41
C GLU A 18 5.79 19.99 -7.33
N GLN A 19 5.83 18.91 -8.11
CA GLN A 19 6.91 18.60 -9.05
C GLN A 19 6.52 18.88 -10.51
N VAL A 20 5.31 19.35 -10.80
CA VAL A 20 4.92 19.72 -12.18
C VAL A 20 5.84 20.83 -12.72
N ASP A 21 6.18 21.81 -11.88
CA ASP A 21 7.12 22.88 -12.25
C ASP A 21 8.58 22.40 -12.35
N ILE A 22 8.97 21.36 -11.59
CA ILE A 22 10.31 20.75 -11.62
C ILE A 22 10.46 19.79 -12.82
N LEU A 23 9.39 19.13 -13.23
CA LEU A 23 9.36 18.28 -14.42
C LEU A 23 9.42 19.09 -15.71
N ALA A 24 8.87 20.31 -15.72
CA ALA A 24 8.99 21.25 -16.83
C ALA A 24 10.44 21.69 -17.13
N SER A 25 11.35 21.57 -16.15
CA SER A 25 12.77 21.91 -16.31
C SER A 25 13.67 20.72 -16.69
N GLY A 26 13.10 19.53 -16.92
CA GLY A 26 13.82 18.34 -17.39
C GLY A 26 14.66 17.64 -16.31
N ASP A 27 14.58 18.05 -15.05
CA ASP A 27 15.33 17.45 -13.96
C ASP A 27 14.57 16.27 -13.34
N MET A 28 14.73 15.10 -13.98
CA MET A 28 14.18 13.83 -13.52
C MET A 28 14.84 13.33 -12.22
N GLY A 29 15.81 14.05 -11.63
CA GLY A 29 16.43 13.69 -10.36
C GLY A 29 15.55 13.99 -9.14
N GLY A 30 14.78 15.08 -9.18
CA GLY A 30 14.01 15.59 -8.04
C GLY A 30 12.73 14.84 -7.70
N THR A 31 12.26 13.94 -8.57
CA THR A 31 10.95 13.27 -8.43
C THR A 31 11.01 11.85 -7.89
N MET A 32 12.22 11.29 -7.70
CA MET A 32 12.37 9.93 -7.23
C MET A 32 12.28 9.87 -5.71
N ARG A 33 11.27 9.15 -5.21
CA ARG A 33 11.19 8.78 -3.81
C ARG A 33 12.01 7.52 -3.59
N LEU A 34 13.19 7.68 -2.97
CA LEU A 34 14.18 6.62 -2.81
C LEU A 34 14.69 6.59 -1.37
N GLY A 35 14.44 5.48 -0.69
CA GLY A 35 14.95 5.27 0.66
C GLY A 35 13.86 4.88 1.64
N LEU A 36 14.12 5.12 2.93
CA LEU A 36 13.25 4.76 4.03
C LEU A 36 12.29 5.92 4.33
N TYR A 37 11.00 5.67 4.39
CA TYR A 37 9.98 6.66 4.69
C TYR A 37 9.01 6.14 5.75
N GLU A 38 8.56 7.03 6.62
CA GLU A 38 7.53 6.74 7.62
C GLU A 38 6.14 6.69 6.97
N ALA A 39 5.32 5.74 7.43
CA ALA A 39 3.91 5.65 7.14
C ALA A 39 3.12 5.57 8.44
N LYS A 40 2.17 6.48 8.62
CA LYS A 40 1.15 6.45 9.66
C LYS A 40 0.06 5.50 9.23
N LEU A 41 -0.25 4.52 10.08
CA LEU A 41 -1.22 3.47 9.80
C LEU A 41 -2.56 3.76 10.48
N LYS A 42 -3.64 3.36 9.82
CA LYS A 42 -5.00 3.47 10.36
C LYS A 42 -5.22 2.40 11.43
N PRO A 43 -5.58 2.76 12.68
CA PRO A 43 -5.85 1.78 13.72
C PRO A 43 -6.97 0.81 13.30
N GLY A 44 -6.78 -0.48 13.59
CA GLY A 44 -7.68 -1.57 13.23
C GLY A 44 -7.61 -2.03 11.76
N SER A 45 -6.76 -1.40 10.94
CA SER A 45 -6.45 -1.91 9.60
C SER A 45 -5.70 -3.25 9.65
N ILE A 46 -5.71 -4.00 8.55
CA ILE A 46 -4.94 -5.24 8.43
C ILE A 46 -3.46 -4.92 8.56
N VAL A 47 -2.99 -3.85 7.93
CA VAL A 47 -1.59 -3.42 7.97
C VAL A 47 -1.16 -3.10 9.41
N ALA A 48 -1.91 -2.27 10.15
CA ALA A 48 -1.59 -1.97 11.55
C ALA A 48 -1.52 -3.22 12.43
N GLU A 49 -2.44 -4.17 12.23
CA GLU A 49 -2.47 -5.42 12.99
C GLU A 49 -1.28 -6.33 12.68
N VAL A 50 -0.91 -6.53 11.41
CA VAL A 50 0.20 -7.43 11.08
C VAL A 50 1.55 -6.85 11.50
N TYR A 51 1.72 -5.53 11.41
CA TYR A 51 2.92 -4.86 11.91
C TYR A 51 2.93 -4.73 13.45
N GLY A 52 1.76 -4.73 14.09
CA GLY A 52 1.64 -4.51 15.53
C GLY A 52 2.00 -3.08 15.95
N SER A 53 1.81 -2.10 15.05
CA SER A 53 2.15 -0.70 15.25
C SER A 53 1.23 0.20 14.43
N ASP A 54 1.05 1.44 14.89
CA ASP A 54 0.31 2.50 14.15
C ASP A 54 1.26 3.43 13.37
N SER A 55 2.58 3.25 13.49
CA SER A 55 3.59 3.91 12.65
C SER A 55 4.72 2.93 12.31
N ILE A 56 5.12 2.92 11.04
CA ILE A 56 6.15 2.04 10.49
C ILE A 56 7.02 2.81 9.50
N GLU A 57 8.18 2.25 9.17
CA GLU A 57 9.03 2.78 8.12
C GLU A 57 9.21 1.73 7.02
N GLU A 58 9.19 2.11 5.75
CA GLU A 58 9.43 1.19 4.64
C GLU A 58 10.31 1.76 3.55
N ARG A 59 10.87 0.86 2.73
CA ARG A 59 11.71 1.26 1.60
C ARG A 59 10.86 1.53 0.37
N HIS A 60 11.08 2.69 -0.24
CA HIS A 60 10.41 3.11 -1.48
C HIS A 60 11.43 3.32 -2.59
N ARG A 61 10.98 3.07 -3.83
CA ARG A 61 11.71 3.39 -5.06
C ARG A 61 10.71 3.61 -6.20
N HIS A 62 10.05 4.76 -6.19
CA HIS A 62 9.03 5.09 -7.20
C HIS A 62 8.94 6.62 -7.41
N ARG A 63 8.16 7.04 -8.41
CA ARG A 63 8.02 8.44 -8.84
C ARG A 63 6.57 8.92 -8.96
N TYR A 64 5.64 7.98 -9.03
CA TYR A 64 4.24 8.25 -9.32
C TYR A 64 3.41 7.92 -8.09
N GLU A 65 2.48 8.81 -7.81
CA GLU A 65 1.61 8.78 -6.64
C GLU A 65 0.15 8.77 -7.09
N VAL A 66 -0.75 8.46 -6.16
CA VAL A 66 -2.17 8.74 -6.38
C VAL A 66 -2.38 10.26 -6.39
N ASN A 67 -3.12 10.75 -7.38
CA ASN A 67 -3.51 12.15 -7.42
C ASN A 67 -4.60 12.41 -6.38
N ASN A 68 -4.26 13.22 -5.37
CA ASN A 68 -5.13 13.53 -4.24
C ASN A 68 -6.51 14.09 -4.62
N THR A 69 -6.64 14.70 -5.81
CA THR A 69 -7.94 15.16 -6.34
C THR A 69 -8.96 14.01 -6.43
N TYR A 70 -8.50 12.78 -6.68
CA TYR A 70 -9.36 11.59 -6.81
C TYR A 70 -9.50 10.80 -5.52
N ARG A 71 -8.80 11.20 -4.44
CA ARG A 71 -8.74 10.42 -3.21
C ARG A 71 -10.11 10.20 -2.59
N SER A 72 -10.94 11.24 -2.51
CA SER A 72 -12.30 11.15 -1.97
C SER A 72 -13.17 10.20 -2.79
N GLN A 73 -13.11 10.31 -4.12
CA GLN A 73 -13.87 9.44 -5.03
C GLN A 73 -13.46 7.97 -4.89
N ILE A 74 -12.15 7.70 -4.74
CA ILE A 74 -11.62 6.34 -4.53
C ILE A 74 -12.08 5.78 -3.17
N ALA A 75 -12.05 6.60 -2.11
CA ALA A 75 -12.54 6.19 -0.80
C ALA A 75 -14.04 5.87 -0.81
N GLU A 76 -14.85 6.73 -1.45
CA GLU A 76 -16.30 6.53 -1.60
C GLU A 76 -16.64 5.27 -2.39
N ALA A 77 -15.77 4.86 -3.33
CA ALA A 77 -15.91 3.60 -4.05
C ALA A 77 -15.59 2.35 -3.20
N GLY A 78 -15.12 2.53 -1.96
CA GLY A 78 -14.92 1.45 -0.99
C GLY A 78 -13.47 1.06 -0.72
N LEU A 79 -12.48 1.72 -1.34
CA LEU A 79 -11.07 1.47 -1.03
C LEU A 79 -10.68 2.19 0.27
N VAL A 80 -10.03 1.49 1.19
CA VAL A 80 -9.58 2.05 2.46
C VAL A 80 -8.12 2.48 2.34
N PHE A 81 -7.83 3.77 2.56
CA PHE A 81 -6.46 4.24 2.76
C PHE A 81 -6.00 3.87 4.17
N SER A 82 -5.30 2.75 4.30
CA SER A 82 -4.87 2.18 5.58
C SER A 82 -3.51 2.67 6.04
N GLY A 83 -2.75 3.35 5.18
CA GLY A 83 -1.51 4.01 5.56
C GLY A 83 -1.21 5.21 4.67
N THR A 84 -0.73 6.28 5.29
CA THR A 84 -0.39 7.55 4.65
C THR A 84 0.97 8.05 5.14
N SER A 85 1.57 8.99 4.42
CA SER A 85 2.68 9.77 4.99
C SER A 85 2.22 10.49 6.27
N PRO A 86 3.13 10.88 7.18
CA PRO A 86 2.75 11.48 8.46
C PRO A 86 1.85 12.74 8.34
N ASP A 87 2.04 13.51 7.27
CA ASP A 87 1.26 14.70 6.89
C ASP A 87 -0.05 14.39 6.15
N ASP A 88 -0.40 13.11 6.00
CA ASP A 88 -1.57 12.60 5.29
C ASP A 88 -1.62 12.91 3.79
N HIS A 89 -0.54 13.40 3.17
CA HIS A 89 -0.55 13.77 1.76
C HIS A 89 -0.36 12.59 0.81
N LEU A 90 0.52 11.64 1.13
CA LEU A 90 0.80 10.48 0.30
C LEU A 90 0.01 9.28 0.80
N VAL A 91 -0.44 8.44 -0.13
CA VAL A 91 -1.09 7.17 0.17
C VAL A 91 -0.04 6.07 0.03
N GLU A 92 0.28 5.42 1.14
CA GLU A 92 1.33 4.40 1.21
C GLU A 92 0.76 2.98 1.17
N PHE A 93 -0.41 2.79 1.80
CA PHE A 93 -1.10 1.51 1.92
C PHE A 93 -2.58 1.67 1.64
N VAL A 94 -3.12 0.70 0.90
CA VAL A 94 -4.55 0.57 0.64
C VAL A 94 -5.04 -0.84 0.94
N GLU A 95 -6.28 -0.92 1.38
CA GLU A 95 -6.98 -2.15 1.73
C GLU A 95 -8.39 -2.17 1.13
N LEU A 96 -8.94 -3.37 0.98
CA LEU A 96 -10.40 -3.54 0.89
C LEU A 96 -10.96 -3.84 2.30
N PRO A 97 -12.23 -3.49 2.56
CA PRO A 97 -12.89 -3.92 3.79
C PRO A 97 -12.84 -5.44 3.94
N ARG A 98 -12.68 -5.93 5.18
CA ARG A 98 -12.46 -7.37 5.48
C ARG A 98 -13.62 -8.25 5.04
N GLU A 99 -14.83 -7.70 5.09
CA GLU A 99 -16.06 -8.31 4.61
C GLU A 99 -16.09 -8.49 3.09
N VAL A 100 -15.33 -7.68 2.34
CA VAL A 100 -15.17 -7.79 0.88
C VAL A 100 -14.05 -8.77 0.55
N HIS A 101 -12.89 -8.63 1.20
CA HIS A 101 -11.76 -9.53 0.99
C HIS A 101 -10.95 -9.70 2.29
N PRO A 102 -10.70 -10.94 2.75
CA PRO A 102 -10.14 -11.20 4.07
C PRO A 102 -8.69 -10.70 4.26
N TYR A 103 -7.95 -10.55 3.15
CA TYR A 103 -6.60 -10.00 3.14
C TYR A 103 -6.30 -9.36 1.78
N TYR A 104 -6.76 -8.13 1.58
CA TYR A 104 -6.38 -7.31 0.43
C TYR A 104 -5.55 -6.15 0.93
N VAL A 105 -4.24 -6.20 0.68
CA VAL A 105 -3.29 -5.15 1.04
C VAL A 105 -2.47 -4.83 -0.19
N ALA A 106 -2.41 -3.56 -0.55
CA ALA A 106 -1.53 -3.05 -1.59
C ALA A 106 -0.69 -1.90 -1.04
N THR A 107 0.57 -1.83 -1.48
CA THR A 107 1.52 -0.80 -1.05
C THR A 107 2.48 -0.45 -2.17
N GLN A 108 3.01 0.77 -2.13
CA GLN A 108 4.14 1.18 -2.98
C GLN A 108 5.51 0.89 -2.35
N ALA A 109 5.53 0.46 -1.08
CA ALA A 109 6.74 0.03 -0.41
C ALA A 109 7.30 -1.26 -1.02
N HIS A 110 8.56 -1.54 -0.70
CA HIS A 110 9.29 -2.76 -1.06
C HIS A 110 9.56 -3.63 0.19
N PRO A 111 8.52 -4.33 0.72
CA PRO A 111 8.65 -5.18 1.91
C PRO A 111 9.67 -6.32 1.74
N GLU A 112 9.98 -6.71 0.51
CA GLU A 112 10.99 -7.70 0.16
C GLU A 112 12.38 -7.33 0.68
N PHE A 113 12.74 -6.05 0.74
CA PHE A 113 14.05 -5.61 1.21
C PHE A 113 14.20 -5.64 2.74
N ARG A 114 13.09 -5.80 3.48
CA ARG A 114 13.08 -5.90 4.93
C ARG A 114 12.81 -7.32 5.45
N SER A 115 12.43 -8.24 4.56
CA SER A 115 12.22 -9.65 4.91
C SER A 115 13.54 -10.39 5.14
N ARG A 116 13.60 -11.25 6.16
CA ARG A 116 14.76 -12.12 6.45
C ARG A 116 14.35 -13.57 6.59
N PRO A 117 15.24 -14.55 6.33
CA PRO A 117 14.92 -15.98 6.47
C PRO A 117 14.40 -16.36 7.87
N THR A 118 14.93 -15.74 8.93
CA THR A 118 14.52 -15.98 10.32
C THR A 118 13.43 -15.02 10.82
N ASN A 119 13.07 -14.02 10.03
CA ASN A 119 12.05 -13.03 10.36
C ASN A 119 11.37 -12.56 9.06
N ALA A 120 10.39 -13.34 8.62
CA ALA A 120 9.61 -13.01 7.44
C ALA A 120 8.88 -11.69 7.64
N HIS A 121 8.84 -10.87 6.59
CA HIS A 121 8.18 -9.57 6.65
C HIS A 121 6.70 -9.71 7.09
N PRO A 122 6.19 -8.82 7.97
CA PRO A 122 4.83 -8.90 8.50
C PRO A 122 3.73 -9.07 7.44
N LEU A 123 3.81 -8.32 6.33
CA LEU A 123 2.85 -8.43 5.22
C LEU A 123 2.83 -9.83 4.58
N PHE A 124 4.00 -10.44 4.36
CA PHE A 124 4.08 -11.78 3.77
C PHE A 124 3.60 -12.86 4.74
N ARG A 125 3.98 -12.74 6.02
CA ARG A 125 3.48 -13.62 7.08
C ARG A 125 1.96 -13.52 7.20
N GLY A 126 1.42 -12.30 7.16
CA GLY A 126 -0.01 -12.02 7.20
C GLY A 126 -0.76 -12.65 6.02
N LEU A 127 -0.24 -12.50 4.80
CA LEU A 127 -0.81 -13.11 3.60
C LEU A 127 -0.91 -14.64 3.71
N VAL A 128 0.17 -15.31 4.15
CA VAL A 128 0.18 -16.77 4.33
C VAL A 128 -0.80 -17.19 5.42
N ALA A 129 -0.84 -16.48 6.55
CA ALA A 129 -1.78 -16.77 7.64
C ALA A 129 -3.24 -16.63 7.17
N ALA A 130 -3.55 -15.59 6.39
CA ALA A 130 -4.88 -15.40 5.81
C ALA A 130 -5.24 -16.52 4.82
N ALA A 131 -4.29 -16.98 4.01
CA ALA A 131 -4.49 -18.09 3.09
C ALA A 131 -4.79 -19.41 3.82
N ILE A 132 -4.06 -19.71 4.91
CA ILE A 132 -4.32 -20.88 5.76
C ILE A 132 -5.72 -20.79 6.38
N LYS A 133 -6.06 -19.65 7.00
CA LYS A 133 -7.40 -19.45 7.59
C LYS A 133 -8.51 -19.60 6.55
N ARG A 134 -8.30 -19.10 5.33
CA ARG A 134 -9.25 -19.28 4.22
C ARG A 134 -9.38 -20.75 3.83
N GLN A 135 -8.27 -21.48 3.75
CA GLN A 135 -8.28 -22.92 3.46
C GLN A 135 -9.04 -23.71 4.54
N GLU A 136 -8.80 -23.41 5.82
CA GLU A 136 -9.50 -24.03 6.95
C GLU A 136 -11.01 -23.75 6.91
N SER A 137 -11.42 -22.51 6.61
CA SER A 137 -12.84 -22.15 6.49
C SER A 137 -13.60 -22.92 5.40
N ASN A 138 -12.88 -23.49 4.43
CA ASN A 138 -13.46 -24.31 3.36
C ASN A 138 -13.50 -25.82 3.70
N LYS A 139 -12.88 -26.26 4.80
CA LYS A 139 -12.92 -27.67 5.20
C LYS A 139 -14.29 -27.97 5.79
N LEU A 140 -15.02 -28.90 5.16
CA LEU A 140 -16.32 -29.37 5.62
C LEU A 140 -16.23 -30.35 6.80
N PHE A 141 -15.07 -30.99 6.99
CA PHE A 141 -14.84 -31.96 8.06
C PHE A 141 -13.42 -31.81 8.60
N GLU A 142 -13.26 -31.94 9.93
CA GLU A 142 -11.94 -32.16 10.53
C GLU A 142 -11.48 -33.56 10.15
N VAL A 143 -10.53 -33.65 9.21
CA VAL A 143 -9.77 -34.88 9.01
C VAL A 143 -8.88 -35.00 10.25
N LYS A 144 -9.29 -35.81 11.22
CA LYS A 144 -8.38 -36.25 12.28
C LYS A 144 -7.31 -37.09 11.59
N ASP A 145 -6.09 -36.56 11.55
CA ASP A 145 -4.94 -37.35 11.12
C ASP A 145 -4.88 -38.62 11.98
N ALA A 146 -4.76 -39.77 11.31
CA ALA A 146 -4.75 -41.10 11.89
C ALA A 146 -3.42 -41.44 12.57
#